data_AF-A0A960XYQ6-F1
#
_entry.id   AF-A0A960XYQ6-F1
#
_cell.length_a   1.000
_cell.length_b   1.000
_cell.length_c   1.000
_cell.angle_alpha   90.00
_cell.angle_beta   90.00
_cell.angle_gamma   90.00
#
_symmetry.space_group_name_H-M   'P 1'
#
loop_
_entity.id
_entity.type
_entity.pdbx_description
1 polymer ?
#
loop_
_entity_poly.entity_id
_entity_poly.type
_entity_poly.pdbx_seq_one_letter_code
_entity_poly.pdbx_strand_id
1 'polypeptide(L)'
;MPQKTGSFSNTDKKSKIEGPLFRLKTEDADILVLGTAHVSRRSVEDVQHAFREFEPDSVCVELCRPRHEAISDPERWKKLDLGKVIRQKKL
;
A
#
# COMPACT_ATOMS: atom_id res chain seq x y z
N MET A 1 -20.46 -17.65 -7.19
CA MET A 1 -21.03 -16.61 -8.08
C MET A 1 -19.92 -15.65 -8.47
N PRO A 2 -19.79 -15.21 -9.73
CA PRO A 2 -18.72 -14.29 -10.12
C PRO A 2 -19.01 -12.91 -9.52
N GLN A 3 -18.22 -12.48 -8.54
CA GLN A 3 -18.29 -11.12 -8.01
C GLN A 3 -17.88 -10.16 -9.13
N LYS A 4 -18.78 -9.23 -9.46
CA LYS A 4 -18.55 -8.19 -10.46
C LYS A 4 -17.41 -7.29 -9.97
N THR A 5 -16.22 -7.46 -10.52
CA THR A 5 -15.11 -6.51 -10.36
C THR A 5 -15.53 -5.22 -11.06
N GLY A 6 -16.04 -4.25 -10.30
CA GLY A 6 -16.30 -2.92 -10.82
C GLY A 6 -14.96 -2.28 -11.19
N SER A 7 -14.68 -2.12 -12.47
CA SER A 7 -13.55 -1.29 -12.91
C SER A 7 -13.94 0.18 -12.73
N PHE A 8 -13.50 0.80 -11.64
CA PHE A 8 -13.46 2.25 -11.57
C PHE A 8 -12.16 2.72 -12.23
N SER A 9 -12.29 3.37 -13.38
CA SER A 9 -11.25 4.25 -13.90
C SER A 9 -11.30 5.55 -13.09
N ASN A 10 -10.19 5.88 -12.43
CA ASN A 10 -9.92 7.10 -11.67
C ASN A 10 -11.15 7.90 -11.23
N THR A 11 -11.54 7.65 -9.98
CA THR A 11 -12.17 8.55 -9.01
C THR A 11 -12.66 9.89 -9.55
N ASP A 12 -13.90 10.23 -9.19
CA ASP A 12 -14.54 11.54 -9.28
C ASP A 12 -13.58 12.70 -9.58
N LYS A 13 -13.88 13.54 -10.59
CA LYS A 13 -13.07 14.63 -11.16
C LYS A 13 -12.46 15.66 -10.16
N LYS A 14 -12.61 15.47 -8.85
CA LYS A 14 -12.06 16.28 -7.76
C LYS A 14 -11.07 15.55 -6.83
N SER A 15 -10.87 14.22 -6.93
CA SER A 15 -9.90 13.54 -6.07
C SER A 15 -8.47 13.98 -6.38
N LYS A 16 -7.65 14.13 -5.33
CA LYS A 16 -6.21 14.48 -5.45
C LYS A 16 -5.32 13.24 -5.58
N ILE A 17 -5.91 12.04 -5.65
CA ILE A 17 -5.20 10.77 -5.77
C ILE A 17 -4.85 10.56 -7.25
N GLU A 18 -3.56 10.35 -7.54
CA GLU A 18 -3.08 10.13 -8.91
C GLU A 18 -2.69 8.67 -9.17
N GLY A 19 -2.27 7.95 -8.14
CA GLY A 19 -1.95 6.52 -8.22
C GLY A 19 -3.14 5.64 -8.59
N PRO A 20 -2.90 4.40 -9.05
CA PRO A 20 -3.96 3.46 -9.39
C PRO A 20 -4.85 3.19 -8.19
N LEU A 21 -6.14 3.50 -8.29
CA LEU A 21 -7.12 3.22 -7.24
C LEU A 21 -8.22 2.31 -7.79
N PHE A 22 -8.47 1.21 -7.09
CA PHE A 22 -9.53 0.26 -7.40
C PHE A 22 -10.47 0.14 -6.20
N ARG A 23 -11.77 -0.03 -6.48
CA ARG A 23 -12.78 -0.32 -5.45
C ARG A 23 -13.41 -1.66 -5.72
N LEU A 24 -13.49 -2.50 -4.70
CA LEU A 24 -14.13 -3.80 -4.73
C LEU A 24 -15.25 -3.80 -3.71
N LYS A 25 -16.48 -4.04 -4.16
CA LYS A 25 -17.64 -4.22 -3.30
C LYS A 25 -17.80 -5.69 -2.98
N THR A 26 -17.84 -6.04 -1.70
CA THR A 26 -18.28 -7.35 -1.22
C THR A 26 -19.64 -7.21 -0.53
N GLU A 27 -20.20 -8.31 -0.03
CA GLU A 27 -21.45 -8.25 0.77
C GLU A 27 -21.23 -7.52 2.10
N ASP A 28 -20.03 -7.63 2.66
CA ASP A 28 -19.72 -7.15 4.01
C ASP A 28 -18.86 -5.88 4.04
N ALA A 29 -18.19 -5.53 2.93
CA ALA A 29 -17.21 -4.45 2.91
C ALA A 29 -17.07 -3.75 1.56
N ASP A 30 -16.72 -2.47 1.61
CA ASP A 30 -16.21 -1.71 0.48
C ASP A 30 -14.68 -1.61 0.61
N ILE A 31 -13.95 -2.35 -0.22
CA ILE A 31 -12.49 -2.44 -0.17
C ILE A 31 -11.89 -1.48 -1.20
N LEU A 32 -10.96 -0.65 -0.76
CA LEU A 32 -10.16 0.23 -1.61
C LEU A 32 -8.73 -0.32 -1.73
N VAL A 33 -8.25 -0.45 -2.97
CA VAL A 33 -6.88 -0.90 -3.27
C VAL A 33 -6.15 0.24 -3.96
N LEU A 34 -5.20 0.84 -3.25
CA LEU A 34 -4.34 1.90 -3.77
C LEU A 34 -2.97 1.33 -4.13
N GLY A 35 -2.60 1.44 -5.40
CA GLY A 35 -1.28 1.04 -5.90
C GLY A 35 -0.20 2.04 -5.48
N THR A 36 0.86 1.54 -4.84
CA THR A 36 2.03 2.35 -4.44
C THR A 36 3.30 1.87 -5.14
N ALA A 37 4.22 2.79 -5.43
CA ALA A 37 5.56 2.44 -5.92
C ALA A 37 6.58 2.38 -4.77
N HIS A 38 7.62 1.55 -4.94
CA HIS A 38 8.72 1.46 -3.97
C HIS A 38 9.39 2.84 -3.80
N VAL A 39 9.33 3.38 -2.59
CA VAL A 39 10.02 4.63 -2.19
C VAL A 39 9.59 5.83 -3.05
N SER A 40 8.29 6.10 -3.08
CA SER A 40 7.71 7.22 -3.83
C SER A 40 7.05 8.24 -2.90
N ARG A 41 7.55 9.48 -2.90
CA ARG A 41 6.90 10.61 -2.20
C ARG A 41 5.46 10.79 -2.66
N ARG A 42 5.21 10.60 -3.97
CA ARG A 42 3.87 10.66 -4.54
C ARG A 42 2.93 9.61 -3.93
N SER A 43 3.42 8.39 -3.75
CA SER A 43 2.62 7.34 -3.11
C SER A 43 2.27 7.69 -1.65
N VAL A 44 3.17 8.36 -0.91
CA VAL A 44 2.86 8.85 0.43
C VAL A 44 1.75 9.91 0.40
N GLU A 45 1.82 10.86 -0.54
CA GLU A 45 0.80 11.90 -0.71
C GLU A 45 -0.57 11.30 -1.12
N ASP A 46 -0.59 10.32 -2.02
CA ASP A 46 -1.80 9.62 -2.43
C ASP A 46 -2.45 8.86 -1.25
N VAL A 47 -1.66 8.16 -0.43
CA VAL A 47 -2.17 7.50 0.78
C VAL A 47 -2.78 8.53 1.74
N GLN A 48 -2.11 9.66 1.96
CA GLN A 48 -2.65 10.72 2.81
C GLN A 48 -3.96 11.31 2.28
N HIS A 49 -4.10 11.46 0.96
CA HIS A 49 -5.37 11.88 0.36
C HIS A 49 -6.45 10.83 0.54
N ALA A 50 -6.14 9.55 0.30
CA ALA A 50 -7.08 8.44 0.46
C ALA A 50 -7.63 8.36 1.90
N PHE A 51 -6.78 8.53 2.92
CA PHE A 51 -7.24 8.56 4.32
C PHE A 51 -8.22 9.70 4.59
N ARG A 52 -7.95 10.90 4.08
CA ARG A 52 -8.82 12.08 4.28
C ARG A 52 -10.12 11.99 3.50
N GLU A 53 -10.08 11.37 2.32
CA GLU A 53 -11.24 11.30 1.42
C GLU A 53 -12.19 10.17 1.80
N PHE A 54 -11.66 9.01 2.20
CA PHE A 54 -12.45 7.80 2.40
C PHE A 54 -12.62 7.39 3.86
N GLU A 55 -11.85 7.97 4.79
CA GLU A 55 -11.93 7.70 6.23
C GLU A 55 -12.10 6.19 6.56
N PRO A 56 -11.18 5.32 6.10
CA PRO A 56 -11.39 3.88 6.17
C PRO A 56 -11.40 3.37 7.61
N ASP A 57 -12.35 2.48 7.92
CA ASP A 57 -12.44 1.82 9.23
C ASP A 57 -11.24 0.90 9.53
N SER A 58 -10.55 0.43 8.49
CA SER A 58 -9.43 -0.49 8.60
C SER A 58 -8.45 -0.34 7.45
N VAL A 59 -7.17 -0.58 7.73
CA VAL A 59 -6.07 -0.36 6.78
C VAL A 59 -5.19 -1.60 6.73
N CYS A 60 -5.07 -2.18 5.54
CA CYS A 60 -4.19 -3.31 5.28
C CYS A 60 -2.99 -2.83 4.45
N VAL A 61 -1.78 -3.18 4.89
CA VAL A 61 -0.55 -2.86 4.17
C VAL A 61 0.04 -4.14 3.59
N GLU A 62 0.14 -4.22 2.27
CA GLU A 62 0.87 -5.31 1.62
C GLU A 62 2.37 -5.09 1.80
N LEU A 63 3.05 -6.13 2.25
CA LEU A 63 4.49 -6.11 2.46
C LEU A 63 5.09 -7.33 1.79
N CYS A 64 6.07 -7.09 0.92
CA CYS A 64 6.90 -8.17 0.44
C CYS A 64 7.59 -8.89 1.63
N ARG A 65 7.87 -10.18 1.46
CA ARG A 65 8.41 -11.05 2.52
C ARG A 65 9.58 -10.44 3.32
N PRO A 66 10.61 -9.81 2.71
CA PRO A 66 11.67 -9.17 3.48
C PRO A 66 11.19 -8.04 4.41
N ARG A 67 10.22 -7.21 3.97
CA ARG A 67 9.68 -6.12 4.80
C ARG A 67 8.78 -6.64 5.91
N HIS A 68 7.94 -7.64 5.60
CA HIS A 68 7.14 -8.32 6.61
C HIS A 68 8.02 -8.93 7.70
N GLU A 69 9.09 -9.62 7.29
CA GLU A 69 10.08 -10.21 8.19
C GLU A 69 10.82 -9.16 9.05
N ALA A 70 11.14 -8.00 8.48
CA ALA A 70 11.78 -6.90 9.21
C ALA A 70 10.86 -6.23 10.24
N ILE A 71 9.56 -6.13 9.95
CA ILE A 71 8.56 -5.56 10.87
C ILE A 71 8.15 -6.57 11.96
N SER A 72 8.10 -7.86 11.63
CA SER A 72 7.68 -8.91 12.58
C SER A 72 8.77 -9.28 13.60
N ASP A 73 10.04 -9.08 13.27
CA ASP A 73 11.17 -9.31 14.18
C ASP A 73 12.06 -8.05 14.22
N PRO A 74 11.72 -7.07 15.08
CA PRO A 74 12.47 -5.82 15.20
C PRO A 74 13.89 -6.01 15.76
N GLU A 75 14.28 -7.20 16.20
CA GLU A 75 15.67 -7.51 16.60
C GLU A 75 16.50 -8.09 15.44
N ARG A 76 15.88 -8.37 14.30
CA ARG A 76 16.53 -9.00 13.15
C ARG A 76 17.56 -8.12 12.46
N TRP A 77 17.43 -6.79 12.52
CA TRP A 77 18.47 -5.88 12.02
C TRP A 77 19.79 -6.02 12.79
N LYS A 78 19.75 -6.47 14.07
CA LYS A 78 20.96 -6.78 14.85
C LYS A 78 21.70 -8.01 14.30
N LYS A 79 21.01 -8.87 13.55
CA LYS A 79 21.58 -10.07 12.89
C LYS A 79 21.94 -9.83 11.42
N LEU A 80 21.57 -8.68 10.86
CA LEU A 80 21.90 -8.32 9.48
C LEU A 80 23.31 -7.73 9.42
N ASP A 81 24.17 -8.33 8.59
CA ASP A 81 25.47 -7.76 8.25
C ASP A 81 25.26 -6.48 7.41
N LEU A 82 25.24 -5.34 8.10
CA LEU A 82 25.06 -4.01 7.52
C LEU A 82 26.06 -3.72 6.41
N GLY A 83 27.28 -4.25 6.50
CA GLY A 83 28.31 -4.09 5.48
C GLY A 83 27.90 -4.75 4.15
N LYS A 84 27.27 -5.92 4.23
CA LYS A 84 26.78 -6.65 3.06
C LYS A 84 25.56 -5.96 2.41
N VAL A 85 24.66 -5.40 3.21
CA VAL A 85 23.43 -4.73 2.72
C VAL A 85 23.76 -3.44 1.95
N ILE A 86 24.66 -2.61 2.50
CA ILE A 86 25.10 -1.36 1.85
C ILE A 86 25.81 -1.68 0.53
N ARG A 87 26.68 -2.69 0.54
CA ARG A 87 27.43 -3.10 -0.66
C ARG A 87 26.52 -3.68 -1.76
N GLN A 88 25.36 -4.23 -1.40
CA GLN A 88 24.38 -4.75 -2.35
C GLN A 88 23.31 -3.73 -2.79
N LYS A 89 23.32 -2.49 -2.26
CA LYS A 89 22.29 -1.46 -2.52
C LYS A 89 20.84 -1.96 -2.32
N LYS A 90 20.60 -2.82 -1.32
CA LYS A 90 19.28 -3.41 -1.03
C LYS A 90 18.49 -2.68 0.07
N LEU A 91 18.58 -1.35 0.10
CA LEU A 91 17.72 -0.53 0.97
C LEU A 91 16.40 -0.22 0.26
#